data_AF-A0A8H3J207-F1
#
_entry.id   AF-A0A8H3J207-F1
#
_cell.length_a   1.000
_cell.length_b   1.000
_cell.length_c   1.000
_cell.angle_alpha   90.00
_cell.angle_beta   90.00
_cell.angle_gamma   90.00
#
_symmetry.space_group_name_H-M   'P 1'
#
loop_
_entity.id
_entity.type
_entity.pdbx_description
1 polymer ?
#
loop_
_entity_poly.entity_id
_entity_poly.type
_entity_poly.pdbx_seq_one_letter_code
_entity_poly.pdbx_strand_id
1 'polypeptide(L)'
;MSLPKDFTSDPWFDTKGRMDDEEPATPEEVHAIKNYLSKIKSAPEAAKCIMAMDESRTPLTGKDLRVAWLIFETMMRFPDEQVVLLDLVDAIYALSDDELGLNSGVKDRYPQWPRWKSFDKFAELVDEMRRSYWAYRSTPDEDDMDPNECFHRWTNINALMARYYMRAREPRGWPTYGLSIITDGLEQESWKHPTLDPLSTDVSILNSDADAASVKAEVPAAVQWILIAGEVLCSLVGDPHQTTAVPPSDLYSDTLPGLRKQRWDLWKERLLWVAEQEKLNDETKTLADKGHERMRQLEINLRKH
;
A
#
# COMPACT_ATOMS: atom_id res chain seq x y z
N MET A 1 -5.79 0.54 24.53
CA MET A 1 -4.48 -0.07 24.24
C MET A 1 -4.72 -1.56 24.03
N SER A 2 -4.64 -2.05 22.79
CA SER A 2 -4.61 -3.50 22.55
C SER A 2 -3.30 -4.07 23.07
N LEU A 3 -3.33 -5.30 23.60
CA LEU A 3 -2.12 -6.02 23.98
C LEU A 3 -1.23 -6.21 22.74
N PRO A 4 0.11 -6.17 22.88
CA PRO A 4 1.01 -6.50 21.78
C PRO A 4 0.67 -7.87 21.21
N LYS A 5 0.49 -7.96 19.89
CA LYS A 5 0.28 -9.23 19.22
C LYS A 5 1.59 -10.02 19.27
N ASP A 6 1.54 -11.24 19.79
CA ASP A 6 2.69 -12.14 19.79
C ASP A 6 2.78 -12.83 18.42
N PHE A 7 3.80 -12.48 17.65
CA PHE A 7 4.05 -13.07 16.34
C PHE A 7 4.97 -14.29 16.42
N THR A 8 5.52 -14.61 17.60
CA THR A 8 6.45 -15.73 17.76
C THR A 8 5.79 -17.09 17.52
N SER A 9 4.46 -17.18 17.70
CA SER A 9 3.65 -18.37 17.45
C SER A 9 2.76 -18.30 16.21
N ASP A 10 2.90 -17.29 15.35
CA ASP A 10 2.06 -17.17 14.15
C ASP A 10 2.48 -18.22 13.09
N PRO A 11 1.60 -19.17 12.72
CA PRO A 11 1.95 -20.30 11.86
C PRO A 11 2.19 -19.89 10.41
N TRP A 12 1.80 -18.68 10.00
CA TRP A 12 2.11 -18.18 8.66
C TRP A 12 3.62 -18.09 8.42
N PHE A 13 4.41 -17.73 9.45
CA PHE A 13 5.86 -17.68 9.29
C PHE A 13 6.49 -19.06 9.04
N ASP A 14 5.83 -20.15 9.44
CA ASP A 14 6.31 -21.52 9.20
C ASP A 14 6.18 -21.93 7.72
N THR A 15 5.48 -21.14 6.90
CA THR A 15 5.42 -21.34 5.45
C THR A 15 6.52 -20.59 4.70
N LYS A 16 7.16 -19.59 5.31
CA LYS A 16 8.12 -18.70 4.64
C LYS A 16 9.56 -19.18 4.63
N GLY A 17 9.85 -20.30 5.32
CA GLY A 17 11.15 -20.96 5.32
C GLY A 17 11.13 -22.36 4.70
N ARG A 18 10.19 -22.66 3.80
CA ARG A 18 10.05 -23.99 3.17
C ARG A 18 10.88 -24.10 1.90
N MET A 19 11.47 -25.27 1.65
CA MET A 19 12.44 -25.50 0.56
C MET A 19 11.84 -25.62 -0.86
N ASP A 20 10.53 -25.45 -1.01
CA ASP A 20 9.82 -25.54 -2.29
C ASP A 20 9.72 -24.20 -3.05
N ASP A 21 10.02 -23.08 -2.41
CA ASP A 21 10.26 -21.80 -3.11
C ASP A 21 11.64 -21.82 -3.77
N GLU A 22 11.80 -21.14 -4.91
CA GLU A 22 13.10 -21.09 -5.62
C GLU A 22 14.20 -20.42 -4.78
N GLU A 23 13.84 -19.49 -3.89
CA GLU A 23 14.75 -18.80 -2.96
C GLU A 23 14.07 -18.47 -1.60
N PRO A 24 13.81 -19.45 -0.72
CA PRO A 24 13.04 -19.25 0.52
C PRO A 24 13.85 -18.53 1.59
N ALA A 25 13.18 -17.68 2.37
CA ALA A 25 13.77 -16.99 3.53
C ALA A 25 14.43 -17.98 4.50
N THR A 26 15.57 -17.60 5.07
CA THR A 26 16.22 -18.45 6.08
C THR A 26 15.44 -18.44 7.39
N PRO A 27 15.50 -19.51 8.20
CA PRO A 27 14.90 -19.52 9.53
C PRO A 27 15.34 -18.34 10.41
N GLU A 28 16.60 -17.89 10.27
CA GLU A 28 17.12 -16.72 10.97
C GLU A 28 16.50 -15.40 10.49
N GLU A 29 16.33 -15.22 9.17
CA GLU A 29 15.67 -14.05 8.58
C GLU A 29 14.21 -13.98 9.08
N VAL A 30 13.49 -15.11 9.03
CA VAL A 30 12.12 -15.24 9.57
C VAL A 30 12.07 -14.94 11.06
N HIS A 31 12.97 -15.53 11.86
CA HIS A 31 13.00 -15.34 13.30
C HIS A 31 13.32 -13.89 13.69
N ALA A 32 14.17 -13.21 12.93
CA ALA A 32 14.48 -11.81 13.16
C ALA A 32 13.26 -10.90 12.96
N ILE A 33 12.45 -11.12 11.92
CA ILE A 33 11.19 -10.38 11.72
C ILE A 33 10.18 -10.68 12.83
N LYS A 34 10.01 -11.96 13.22
CA LYS A 34 9.10 -12.35 14.32
C LYS A 34 9.46 -11.62 15.61
N ASN A 35 10.74 -11.60 15.97
CA ASN A 35 11.23 -10.92 17.16
C ASN A 35 11.04 -9.40 17.07
N TYR A 36 11.23 -8.82 15.88
CA TYR A 36 11.02 -7.40 15.66
C TYR A 36 9.55 -7.00 15.82
N LEU A 37 8.63 -7.71 15.18
CA LEU A 37 7.19 -7.47 15.31
C LEU A 37 6.70 -7.67 16.74
N SER A 38 7.24 -8.67 17.44
CA SER A 38 6.95 -8.95 18.86
C SER A 38 7.66 -8.00 19.84
N LYS A 39 8.37 -6.97 19.34
CA LYS A 39 9.10 -5.97 20.13
C LYS A 39 10.20 -6.54 21.04
N ILE A 40 10.69 -7.73 20.71
CA ILE A 40 11.83 -8.38 21.37
C ILE A 40 13.15 -7.74 20.90
N LYS A 41 13.21 -7.33 19.63
CA LYS A 41 14.35 -6.62 19.03
C LYS A 41 13.93 -5.24 18.53
N SER A 42 14.86 -4.30 18.57
CA SER A 42 14.73 -3.01 17.88
C SER A 42 14.92 -3.17 16.36
N ALA A 43 14.52 -2.15 15.58
CA ALA A 43 14.70 -2.15 14.13
C ALA A 43 16.18 -2.30 13.71
N PRO A 44 17.16 -1.59 14.30
CA PRO A 44 18.57 -1.78 13.96
C PRO A 44 19.10 -3.18 14.29
N GLU A 45 18.69 -3.77 15.41
CA GLU A 45 19.11 -5.14 15.77
C GLU A 45 18.53 -6.18 14.82
N ALA A 46 17.26 -6.02 14.43
CA ALA A 46 16.62 -6.89 13.45
C ALA A 46 17.25 -6.73 12.07
N ALA A 47 17.50 -5.50 11.62
CA ALA A 47 18.17 -5.20 10.35
C ALA A 47 19.54 -5.87 10.28
N LYS A 48 20.36 -5.78 11.34
CA LYS A 48 21.65 -6.48 11.45
C LYS A 48 21.50 -7.99 11.31
N CYS A 49 20.55 -8.59 12.03
CA CYS A 49 20.35 -10.03 11.96
C CYS A 49 19.93 -10.50 10.56
N ILE A 50 19.07 -9.73 9.87
CA ILE A 50 18.55 -10.09 8.55
C ILE A 50 19.64 -9.89 7.48
N MET A 51 20.37 -8.78 7.55
CA MET A 51 21.31 -8.37 6.50
C MET A 51 22.75 -8.83 6.72
N ALA A 52 23.08 -9.47 7.84
CA ALA A 52 24.43 -9.98 8.10
C ALA A 52 24.93 -10.91 6.98
N MET A 53 26.18 -10.69 6.54
CA MET A 53 26.83 -11.46 5.47
C MET A 53 27.61 -12.66 6.05
N ASP A 54 26.90 -13.66 6.57
CA ASP A 54 27.48 -14.91 7.08
C ASP A 54 27.24 -16.07 6.10
N GLU A 55 28.28 -16.45 5.35
CA GLU A 55 28.28 -17.55 4.38
C GLU A 55 28.21 -18.94 5.03
N SER A 56 28.49 -19.07 6.34
CA SER A 56 28.60 -20.38 6.97
C SER A 56 27.28 -21.16 7.01
N ARG A 57 26.16 -20.49 6.72
CA ARG A 57 24.81 -21.04 6.82
C ARG A 57 24.05 -21.08 5.50
N THR A 58 24.17 -20.06 4.65
CA THR A 58 23.36 -19.94 3.43
C THR A 58 24.11 -19.17 2.34
N PRO A 59 24.00 -19.57 1.05
CA PRO A 59 24.50 -18.77 -0.05
C PRO A 59 23.97 -17.33 0.01
N LEU A 60 24.86 -16.36 -0.17
CA LEU A 60 24.48 -14.94 -0.21
C LEU A 60 23.83 -14.54 -1.55
N THR A 61 23.92 -15.39 -2.58
CA THR A 61 23.20 -15.21 -3.85
C THR A 61 21.70 -15.00 -3.62
N GLY A 62 21.13 -13.96 -4.24
CA GLY A 62 19.70 -13.63 -4.12
C GLY A 62 19.26 -13.07 -2.75
N LYS A 63 20.18 -12.80 -1.80
CA LYS A 63 19.82 -12.37 -0.44
C LYS A 63 18.97 -11.10 -0.41
N ASP A 64 19.29 -10.10 -1.23
CA ASP A 64 18.49 -8.88 -1.35
C ASP A 64 17.05 -9.15 -1.80
N LEU A 65 16.89 -10.01 -2.82
CA LEU A 65 15.57 -10.38 -3.34
C LEU A 65 14.76 -11.16 -2.29
N ARG A 66 15.35 -12.18 -1.69
CA ARG A 66 14.71 -13.02 -0.67
C ARG A 66 14.27 -12.21 0.56
N VAL A 67 15.15 -11.34 1.07
CA VAL A 67 14.82 -10.47 2.20
C VAL A 67 13.74 -9.45 1.81
N ALA A 68 13.83 -8.87 0.60
CA ALA A 68 12.80 -7.96 0.10
C ALA A 68 11.44 -8.63 0.03
N TRP A 69 11.35 -9.85 -0.51
CA TRP A 69 10.13 -10.64 -0.54
C TRP A 69 9.59 -10.94 0.85
N LEU A 70 10.43 -11.41 1.77
CA LEU A 70 9.98 -11.71 3.13
C LEU A 70 9.37 -10.48 3.81
N ILE A 71 10.03 -9.32 3.72
CA ILE A 71 9.51 -8.07 4.29
C ILE A 71 8.21 -7.66 3.59
N PHE A 72 8.19 -7.68 2.27
CA PHE A 72 7.02 -7.33 1.46
C PHE A 72 5.81 -8.20 1.81
N GLU A 73 5.94 -9.52 1.79
CA GLU A 73 4.85 -10.42 2.12
C GLU A 73 4.35 -10.24 3.55
N THR A 74 5.26 -9.97 4.49
CA THR A 74 4.90 -9.66 5.88
C THR A 74 4.07 -8.37 5.95
N MET A 75 4.45 -7.34 5.19
CA MET A 75 3.70 -6.07 5.08
C MET A 75 2.32 -6.26 4.43
N MET A 76 2.21 -7.16 3.46
CA MET A 76 0.95 -7.47 2.78
C MET A 76 0.02 -8.31 3.67
N ARG A 77 0.58 -9.21 4.47
CA ARG A 77 -0.16 -10.07 5.41
C ARG A 77 -0.63 -9.33 6.65
N PHE A 78 0.20 -8.42 7.17
CA PHE A 78 -0.07 -7.67 8.39
C PHE A 78 -0.10 -6.16 8.09
N PRO A 79 -1.18 -5.66 7.45
CA PRO A 79 -1.27 -4.26 7.01
C PRO A 79 -1.15 -3.24 8.15
N ASP A 80 -1.52 -3.61 9.37
CA ASP A 80 -1.37 -2.77 10.57
C ASP A 80 0.10 -2.60 10.99
N GLU A 81 0.96 -3.56 10.65
CA GLU A 81 2.39 -3.55 10.98
C GLU A 81 3.26 -2.89 9.90
N GLN A 82 2.67 -2.43 8.79
CA GLN A 82 3.43 -1.82 7.69
C GLN A 82 4.28 -0.63 8.15
N VAL A 83 3.78 0.20 9.08
CA VAL A 83 4.55 1.32 9.62
C VAL A 83 5.80 0.80 10.36
N VAL A 84 5.63 -0.20 11.22
CA VAL A 84 6.72 -0.80 11.98
C VAL A 84 7.73 -1.45 11.02
N LEU A 85 7.26 -2.16 10.00
CA LEU A 85 8.13 -2.81 9.01
C LEU A 85 8.87 -1.79 8.12
N LEU A 86 8.29 -0.63 7.85
CA LEU A 86 9.00 0.46 7.16
C LEU A 86 10.14 1.02 8.03
N ASP A 87 10.01 1.04 9.37
CA ASP A 87 11.14 1.41 10.25
C ASP A 87 12.29 0.40 10.14
N LEU A 88 11.98 -0.88 9.89
CA LEU A 88 12.98 -1.91 9.62
C LEU A 88 13.68 -1.67 8.28
N VAL A 89 12.93 -1.31 7.24
CA VAL A 89 13.49 -0.95 5.93
C VAL A 89 14.43 0.25 6.06
N ASP A 90 14.02 1.29 6.79
CA ASP A 90 14.86 2.46 7.07
C ASP A 90 16.13 2.06 7.86
N ALA A 91 16.02 1.14 8.82
CA ALA A 91 17.15 0.62 9.56
C ALA A 91 18.11 -0.20 8.68
N ILE A 92 17.61 -0.94 7.68
CA ILE A 92 18.43 -1.65 6.69
C ILE A 92 19.23 -0.66 5.85
N TYR A 93 18.59 0.40 5.32
CA TYR A 93 19.28 1.45 4.56
C TYR A 93 20.36 2.17 5.38
N ALA A 94 20.21 2.22 6.70
CA ALA A 94 21.15 2.89 7.60
C ALA A 94 22.37 2.04 8.02
N LEU A 95 22.42 0.74 7.67
CA LEU A 95 23.52 -0.14 8.08
C LEU A 95 24.86 0.28 7.45
N SER A 96 25.89 0.35 8.28
CA SER A 96 27.27 0.55 7.84
C SER A 96 27.89 -0.73 7.26
N ASP A 97 29.00 -0.58 6.53
CA ASP A 97 29.76 -1.73 6.00
C ASP A 97 30.23 -2.67 7.13
N ASP A 98 30.64 -2.09 8.26
CA ASP A 98 31.11 -2.85 9.43
C ASP A 98 29.97 -3.68 10.04
N GLU A 99 28.78 -3.10 10.15
CA GLU A 99 27.59 -3.79 10.68
C GLU A 99 27.09 -4.89 9.75
N LEU A 100 27.30 -4.75 8.44
CA LEU A 100 27.00 -5.78 7.44
C LEU A 100 28.09 -6.87 7.35
N GLY A 101 29.28 -6.64 7.93
CA GLY A 101 30.43 -7.51 7.76
C GLY A 101 31.09 -7.41 6.37
N LEU A 102 30.86 -6.31 5.65
CA LEU A 102 31.37 -6.07 4.30
C LEU A 102 32.84 -5.61 4.31
N ASN A 103 33.75 -6.53 4.64
CA ASN A 103 35.19 -6.31 4.49
C ASN A 103 35.65 -6.50 3.03
N SER A 104 36.89 -6.10 2.72
CA SER A 104 37.45 -6.19 1.35
C SER A 104 37.35 -7.59 0.75
N GLY A 105 37.59 -8.64 1.53
CA GLY A 105 37.52 -10.03 1.04
C GLY A 105 36.11 -10.46 0.64
N VAL A 106 35.08 -10.00 1.37
CA VAL A 106 33.66 -10.25 1.02
C VAL A 106 33.28 -9.46 -0.23
N LYS A 107 33.71 -8.19 -0.32
CA LYS A 107 33.43 -7.32 -1.48
C LYS A 107 34.06 -7.87 -2.77
N ASP A 108 35.27 -8.41 -2.70
CA ASP A 108 35.95 -9.02 -3.84
C ASP A 108 35.27 -10.31 -4.31
N ARG A 109 34.67 -11.06 -3.37
CA ARG A 109 33.96 -12.32 -3.67
C ARG A 109 32.55 -12.08 -4.25
N TYR A 110 31.88 -11.01 -3.83
CA TYR A 110 30.50 -10.70 -4.21
C TYR A 110 30.37 -9.33 -4.85
N PRO A 111 30.66 -9.19 -6.16
CA PRO A 111 30.55 -7.90 -6.85
C PRO A 111 29.15 -7.27 -6.77
N GLN A 112 28.12 -8.05 -6.46
CA GLN A 112 26.74 -7.60 -6.23
C GLN A 112 26.50 -6.95 -4.85
N TRP A 113 27.47 -6.93 -3.95
CA TRP A 113 27.35 -6.33 -2.61
C TRP A 113 26.79 -4.90 -2.61
N PRO A 114 27.05 -4.01 -3.60
CA PRO A 114 26.48 -2.66 -3.60
C PRO A 114 24.96 -2.68 -3.67
N ARG A 115 24.40 -3.61 -4.46
CA ARG A 115 22.95 -3.80 -4.60
C ARG A 115 22.32 -4.32 -3.32
N TRP A 116 23.01 -5.23 -2.63
CA TRP A 116 22.56 -5.73 -1.33
C TRP A 116 22.53 -4.63 -0.27
N LYS A 117 23.56 -3.80 -0.25
CA LYS A 117 23.66 -2.67 0.66
C LYS A 117 22.63 -1.59 0.36
N SER A 118 22.40 -1.28 -0.92
CA SER A 118 21.40 -0.29 -1.30
C SER A 118 19.99 -0.78 -1.05
N PHE A 119 19.77 -2.09 -1.00
CA PHE A 119 18.46 -2.73 -0.80
C PHE A 119 17.37 -2.18 -1.75
N ASP A 120 17.80 -1.76 -2.95
CA ASP A 120 16.92 -1.21 -4.00
C ASP A 120 15.85 -2.21 -4.43
N LYS A 121 16.13 -3.52 -4.26
CA LYS A 121 15.23 -4.58 -4.68
C LYS A 121 13.87 -4.53 -3.97
N PHE A 122 13.81 -3.98 -2.75
CA PHE A 122 12.54 -3.78 -2.06
C PHE A 122 11.63 -2.79 -2.80
N ALA A 123 12.16 -1.63 -3.21
CA ALA A 123 11.37 -0.64 -3.95
C ALA A 123 10.97 -1.15 -5.35
N GLU A 124 11.88 -1.85 -6.04
CA GLU A 124 11.56 -2.53 -7.30
C GLU A 124 10.40 -3.52 -7.13
N LEU A 125 10.46 -4.36 -6.08
CA LEU A 125 9.45 -5.37 -5.80
C LEU A 125 8.10 -4.75 -5.48
N VAL A 126 8.06 -3.71 -4.65
CA VAL A 126 6.82 -3.00 -4.32
C VAL A 126 6.16 -2.44 -5.58
N ASP A 127 6.93 -1.83 -6.49
CA ASP A 127 6.39 -1.28 -7.73
C ASP A 127 5.97 -2.37 -8.74
N GLU A 128 6.71 -3.49 -8.82
CA GLU A 128 6.36 -4.65 -9.63
C GLU A 128 5.03 -5.26 -9.15
N MET A 129 4.92 -5.53 -7.85
CA MET A 129 3.72 -6.13 -7.26
C MET A 129 2.52 -5.20 -7.31
N ARG A 130 2.72 -3.89 -7.15
CA ARG A 130 1.70 -2.88 -7.39
C ARG A 130 1.14 -2.97 -8.81
N ARG A 131 1.99 -3.08 -9.83
CA ARG A 131 1.55 -3.23 -11.23
C ARG A 131 0.80 -4.53 -11.46
N SER A 132 1.28 -5.62 -10.88
CA SER A 132 0.61 -6.92 -10.91
C SER A 132 -0.77 -6.86 -10.27
N TYR A 133 -0.88 -6.40 -9.03
CA TYR A 133 -2.17 -6.28 -8.33
C TYR A 133 -3.11 -5.33 -9.04
N TRP A 134 -2.62 -4.25 -9.66
CA TRP A 134 -3.45 -3.40 -10.49
C TRP A 134 -4.07 -4.18 -11.65
N ALA A 135 -3.30 -5.00 -12.37
CA ALA A 135 -3.80 -5.77 -13.51
C ALA A 135 -4.92 -6.76 -13.13
N TYR A 136 -4.84 -7.36 -11.95
CA TYR A 136 -5.76 -8.42 -11.49
C TYR A 136 -6.81 -7.94 -10.48
N ARG A 137 -6.85 -6.64 -10.16
CA ARG A 137 -7.70 -6.12 -9.08
C ARG A 137 -9.19 -6.35 -9.29
N SER A 138 -9.67 -6.45 -10.54
CA SER A 138 -11.10 -6.64 -10.86
C SER A 138 -11.40 -7.97 -11.55
N THR A 139 -10.35 -8.66 -12.01
CA THR A 139 -10.45 -9.91 -12.76
C THR A 139 -9.34 -10.83 -12.26
N PRO A 140 -9.61 -11.69 -11.26
CA PRO A 140 -8.64 -12.69 -10.84
C PRO A 140 -8.29 -13.59 -12.02
N ASP A 141 -7.04 -14.06 -12.07
CA ASP A 141 -6.65 -15.07 -13.04
C ASP A 141 -7.50 -16.34 -12.80
N GLU A 142 -7.97 -16.96 -13.89
CA GLU A 142 -9.12 -17.89 -13.87
C GLU A 142 -8.91 -19.15 -13.00
N ASP A 143 -7.68 -19.45 -12.57
CA ASP A 143 -7.34 -20.77 -12.00
C ASP A 143 -6.94 -20.80 -10.51
N ASP A 144 -6.50 -19.72 -9.84
CA ASP A 144 -5.83 -19.90 -8.52
C ASP A 144 -6.05 -18.81 -7.44
N MET A 145 -6.77 -17.71 -7.69
CA MET A 145 -6.88 -16.62 -6.70
C MET A 145 -8.33 -16.29 -6.34
N ASP A 146 -8.64 -16.31 -5.03
CA ASP A 146 -9.91 -15.81 -4.52
C ASP A 146 -10.05 -14.33 -4.92
N PRO A 147 -11.13 -13.91 -5.62
CA PRO A 147 -11.37 -12.52 -5.97
C PRO A 147 -11.23 -11.56 -4.78
N ASN A 148 -11.64 -11.99 -3.58
CA ASN A 148 -11.50 -11.18 -2.37
C ASN A 148 -10.04 -10.95 -1.99
N GLU A 149 -9.18 -11.94 -2.24
CA GLU A 149 -7.75 -11.82 -1.99
C GLU A 149 -7.10 -10.81 -2.94
N CYS A 150 -7.52 -10.75 -4.21
CA CYS A 150 -7.08 -9.72 -5.15
C CYS A 150 -7.41 -8.31 -4.63
N PHE A 151 -8.64 -8.09 -4.17
CA PHE A 151 -9.08 -6.80 -3.62
C PHE A 151 -8.29 -6.41 -2.36
N HIS A 152 -8.06 -7.36 -1.46
CA HIS A 152 -7.28 -7.12 -0.24
C HIS A 152 -5.81 -6.81 -0.55
N ARG A 153 -5.19 -7.54 -1.48
CA ARG A 153 -3.82 -7.25 -1.94
C ARG A 153 -3.73 -5.87 -2.58
N TRP A 154 -4.70 -5.48 -3.41
CA TRP A 154 -4.75 -4.15 -4.01
C TRP A 154 -4.93 -3.03 -2.97
N THR A 155 -5.77 -3.25 -1.97
CA THR A 155 -5.97 -2.31 -0.85
C THR A 155 -4.70 -2.16 -0.02
N ASN A 156 -4.09 -3.29 0.36
CA ASN A 156 -2.92 -3.33 1.22
C ASN A 156 -1.67 -2.74 0.55
N ILE A 157 -1.49 -2.92 -0.76
CA ILE A 157 -0.37 -2.31 -1.49
C ILE A 157 -0.54 -0.80 -1.58
N ASN A 158 -1.77 -0.29 -1.74
CA ASN A 158 -2.03 1.14 -1.73
C ASN A 158 -1.80 1.77 -0.35
N ALA A 159 -2.15 1.05 0.73
CA ALA A 159 -1.78 1.45 2.08
C ALA A 159 -0.25 1.50 2.27
N LEU A 160 0.48 0.50 1.75
CA LEU A 160 1.94 0.46 1.81
C LEU A 160 2.55 1.62 1.03
N MET A 161 2.09 1.85 -0.21
CA MET A 161 2.55 2.94 -1.06
C MET A 161 2.31 4.29 -0.37
N ALA A 162 1.10 4.55 0.14
CA ALA A 162 0.80 5.79 0.85
C ALA A 162 1.75 6.00 2.04
N ARG A 163 1.99 4.96 2.86
CA ARG A 163 2.92 5.02 4.00
C ARG A 163 4.36 5.26 3.55
N TYR A 164 4.81 4.56 2.51
CA TYR A 164 6.16 4.67 1.95
C TYR A 164 6.41 6.10 1.43
N TYR A 165 5.47 6.65 0.67
CA TYR A 165 5.57 8.02 0.16
C TYR A 165 5.52 9.08 1.25
N MET A 166 4.70 8.88 2.28
CA MET A 166 4.67 9.77 3.44
C MET A 166 5.99 9.78 4.23
N ARG A 167 6.86 8.78 4.05
CA ARG A 167 8.21 8.72 4.63
C ARG A 167 9.30 9.26 3.70
N ALA A 168 9.15 9.10 2.39
CA ALA A 168 10.15 9.49 1.42
C ALA A 168 10.46 10.99 1.54
N ARG A 169 11.71 11.32 1.88
CA ARG A 169 12.18 12.71 2.10
C ARG A 169 12.18 13.57 0.83
N GLU A 170 11.94 12.97 -0.34
CA GLU A 170 11.81 13.68 -1.61
C GLU A 170 10.40 13.53 -2.19
N PRO A 171 9.55 14.57 -2.10
CA PRO A 171 8.14 14.49 -2.49
C PRO A 171 7.90 14.55 -4.02
N ARG A 172 8.89 14.25 -4.87
CA ARG A 172 8.70 14.39 -6.32
C ARG A 172 7.88 13.23 -6.87
N GLY A 173 6.62 13.51 -7.22
CA GLY A 173 5.75 12.61 -7.98
C GLY A 173 4.74 11.80 -7.16
N TRP A 174 4.83 11.79 -5.83
CA TRP A 174 3.88 11.04 -4.99
C TRP A 174 2.43 11.55 -5.05
N PRO A 175 2.13 12.86 -5.20
CA PRO A 175 0.75 13.28 -5.31
C PRO A 175 0.11 12.68 -6.56
N THR A 176 0.84 12.54 -7.66
CA THR A 176 0.29 12.06 -8.93
C THR A 176 -0.28 10.65 -8.83
N TYR A 177 0.46 9.72 -8.21
CA TYR A 177 -0.03 8.34 -8.08
C TYR A 177 -1.18 8.23 -7.08
N GLY A 178 -1.05 8.81 -5.89
CA GLY A 178 -2.14 8.77 -4.91
C GLY A 178 -3.41 9.45 -5.43
N LEU A 179 -3.27 10.59 -6.11
CA LEU A 179 -4.38 11.29 -6.75
C LEU A 179 -4.98 10.44 -7.88
N SER A 180 -4.18 9.74 -8.71
CA SER A 180 -4.74 8.88 -9.76
C SER A 180 -5.58 7.74 -9.18
N ILE A 181 -5.13 7.13 -8.09
CA ILE A 181 -5.91 6.08 -7.40
C ILE A 181 -7.21 6.64 -6.83
N ILE A 182 -7.18 7.84 -6.24
CA ILE A 182 -8.39 8.48 -5.72
C ILE A 182 -9.34 8.86 -6.87
N THR A 183 -8.84 9.39 -7.98
CA THR A 183 -9.69 9.74 -9.14
C THR A 183 -10.30 8.50 -9.76
N ASP A 184 -9.53 7.43 -9.94
CA ASP A 184 -10.04 6.17 -10.48
C ASP A 184 -11.09 5.56 -9.55
N GLY A 185 -10.85 5.64 -8.23
CA GLY A 185 -11.74 5.07 -7.23
C GLY A 185 -12.93 5.93 -6.82
N LEU A 186 -13.00 7.22 -7.16
CA LEU A 186 -14.09 8.12 -6.73
C LEU A 186 -14.71 8.96 -7.85
N GLU A 187 -14.10 9.07 -9.03
CA GLU A 187 -14.57 9.98 -10.10
C GLU A 187 -14.95 9.33 -11.43
N GLN A 188 -14.83 8.01 -11.55
CA GLN A 188 -15.23 7.29 -12.75
C GLN A 188 -16.77 7.21 -12.84
N GLU A 189 -17.35 7.57 -14.00
CA GLU A 189 -18.80 7.42 -14.24
C GLU A 189 -19.17 5.98 -14.48
N SER A 190 -18.22 5.12 -14.86
CA SER A 190 -18.45 3.74 -15.32
C SER A 190 -19.28 2.85 -14.38
N TRP A 191 -19.57 3.29 -13.15
CA TRP A 191 -20.59 2.72 -12.27
C TRP A 191 -22.05 3.06 -12.66
N LYS A 192 -22.23 3.85 -13.71
CA LYS A 192 -23.42 4.03 -14.55
C LYS A 192 -22.96 3.82 -16.01
N HIS A 193 -23.69 3.07 -16.85
CA HIS A 193 -24.54 3.57 -17.95
C HIS A 193 -24.81 2.45 -19.00
N PRO A 194 -25.82 2.51 -19.91
CA PRO A 194 -26.65 3.66 -20.31
C PRO A 194 -28.18 3.47 -20.21
N THR A 195 -28.87 4.62 -20.27
CA THR A 195 -30.33 4.86 -20.36
C THR A 195 -31.15 4.65 -19.08
N LEU A 196 -30.98 5.57 -18.13
CA LEU A 196 -32.12 5.99 -17.33
C LEU A 196 -33.11 6.67 -18.28
N ASP A 197 -34.24 6.01 -18.49
CA ASP A 197 -35.52 6.68 -18.74
C ASP A 197 -35.59 7.91 -17.81
N PRO A 198 -35.83 9.14 -18.34
CA PRO A 198 -35.93 10.34 -17.52
C PRO A 198 -37.07 10.30 -16.46
N LEU A 199 -37.87 9.23 -16.43
CA LEU A 199 -38.89 8.95 -15.42
C LEU A 199 -38.44 8.00 -14.29
N SER A 200 -37.24 7.41 -14.37
CA SER A 200 -36.75 6.51 -13.32
C SER A 200 -36.29 7.31 -12.09
N THR A 201 -37.03 7.18 -11.00
CA THR A 201 -36.65 7.67 -9.67
C THR A 201 -35.57 6.82 -8.98
N ASP A 202 -35.11 5.72 -9.59
CA ASP A 202 -34.06 4.85 -9.04
C ASP A 202 -32.67 5.32 -9.50
N VAL A 203 -32.20 6.42 -8.90
CA VAL A 203 -30.91 7.04 -9.23
C VAL A 203 -29.75 6.41 -8.42
N SER A 204 -30.02 5.52 -7.45
CA SER A 204 -29.09 5.25 -6.34
C SER A 204 -28.42 3.87 -6.27
N ILE A 205 -28.73 2.91 -7.16
CA ILE A 205 -28.31 1.51 -6.98
C ILE A 205 -27.25 1.10 -8.03
N LEU A 206 -26.19 0.42 -7.59
CA LEU A 206 -25.25 -0.30 -8.49
C LEU A 206 -26.02 -1.23 -9.42
N ASN A 207 -25.89 -1.07 -10.74
CA ASN A 207 -26.77 -1.74 -11.69
C ASN A 207 -26.33 -3.17 -12.03
N SER A 208 -25.03 -3.48 -11.94
CA SER A 208 -24.49 -4.81 -12.22
C SER A 208 -23.51 -5.31 -11.15
N ASP A 209 -23.25 -6.62 -11.16
CA ASP A 209 -22.22 -7.24 -10.30
C ASP A 209 -20.81 -6.80 -10.72
N ALA A 210 -20.60 -6.48 -11.99
CA ALA A 210 -19.33 -5.94 -12.49
C ALA A 210 -19.05 -4.54 -11.92
N ASP A 211 -20.08 -3.68 -11.84
CA ASP A 211 -19.95 -2.35 -11.21
C ASP A 211 -19.62 -2.50 -9.72
N ALA A 212 -20.29 -3.43 -9.04
CA ALA A 212 -20.02 -3.72 -7.63
C ALA A 212 -18.60 -4.26 -7.41
N ALA A 213 -18.08 -5.10 -8.31
CA ALA A 213 -16.70 -5.61 -8.23
C ALA A 213 -15.66 -4.49 -8.42
N SER A 214 -15.88 -3.60 -9.39
CA SER A 214 -15.01 -2.43 -9.61
C SER A 214 -14.98 -1.51 -8.38
N VAL A 215 -16.15 -1.18 -7.82
CA VAL A 215 -16.25 -0.36 -6.60
C VAL A 215 -15.57 -1.02 -5.40
N LYS A 216 -15.73 -2.35 -5.23
CA LYS A 216 -15.07 -3.13 -4.17
C LYS A 216 -13.54 -3.12 -4.29
N ALA A 217 -13.00 -3.01 -5.51
CA ALA A 217 -11.55 -2.93 -5.72
C ALA A 217 -11.02 -1.51 -5.49
N GLU A 218 -11.62 -0.50 -6.12
CA GLU A 218 -11.00 0.81 -6.25
C GLU A 218 -11.25 1.73 -5.04
N VAL A 219 -12.45 1.67 -4.44
CA VAL A 219 -12.78 2.56 -3.31
C VAL A 219 -11.90 2.24 -2.10
N PRO A 220 -11.73 0.98 -1.66
CA PRO A 220 -10.83 0.69 -0.54
C PRO A 220 -9.40 1.20 -0.76
N ALA A 221 -8.85 1.05 -1.98
CA ALA A 221 -7.53 1.57 -2.32
C ALA A 221 -7.47 3.10 -2.21
N ALA A 222 -8.45 3.83 -2.76
CA ALA A 222 -8.57 5.28 -2.64
C ALA A 222 -8.69 5.73 -1.16
N VAL A 223 -9.48 5.01 -0.37
CA VAL A 223 -9.65 5.30 1.07
C VAL A 223 -8.32 5.20 1.81
N GLN A 224 -7.46 4.22 1.52
CA GLN A 224 -6.16 4.11 2.20
C GLN A 224 -5.31 5.38 2.02
N TRP A 225 -5.28 5.94 0.82
CA TRP A 225 -4.60 7.21 0.56
C TRP A 225 -5.18 8.37 1.36
N ILE A 226 -6.50 8.45 1.47
CA ILE A 226 -7.19 9.48 2.29
C ILE A 226 -6.87 9.30 3.78
N LEU A 227 -6.88 8.06 4.28
CA LEU A 227 -6.62 7.78 5.69
C LEU A 227 -5.17 8.12 6.07
N ILE A 228 -4.21 7.79 5.20
CA ILE A 228 -2.77 7.89 5.49
C ILE A 228 -2.20 9.25 5.09
N ALA A 229 -2.49 9.71 3.87
CA ALA A 229 -1.93 10.93 3.29
C ALA A 229 -2.91 12.11 3.27
N GLY A 230 -4.11 11.94 3.87
CA GLY A 230 -5.19 12.92 3.81
C GLY A 230 -4.82 14.32 4.30
N GLU A 231 -3.97 14.46 5.31
CA GLU A 231 -3.52 15.78 5.79
C GLU A 231 -2.77 16.55 4.72
N VAL A 232 -1.84 15.86 4.04
CA VAL A 232 -1.10 16.48 2.96
C VAL A 232 -2.03 16.76 1.78
N LEU A 233 -2.85 15.79 1.36
CA LEU A 233 -3.84 16.00 0.29
C LEU A 233 -4.76 17.20 0.57
N CYS A 234 -5.26 17.32 1.80
CA CYS A 234 -6.13 18.42 2.20
C CYS A 234 -5.40 19.77 2.16
N SER A 235 -4.11 19.81 2.54
CA SER A 235 -3.28 21.01 2.45
C SER A 235 -3.00 21.46 1.00
N LEU A 236 -3.11 20.54 0.04
CA LEU A 236 -2.97 20.83 -1.39
C LEU A 236 -4.27 21.41 -2.01
N VAL A 237 -5.40 21.33 -1.31
CA VAL A 237 -6.69 21.82 -1.82
C VAL A 237 -6.61 23.32 -2.06
N GLY A 238 -6.74 23.72 -3.33
CA GLY A 238 -6.66 25.12 -3.75
C GLY A 238 -5.25 25.64 -4.02
N ASP A 239 -4.20 24.82 -3.88
CA ASP A 239 -2.84 25.16 -4.34
C ASP A 239 -2.68 24.80 -5.83
N PRO A 240 -2.65 25.81 -6.74
CA PRO A 240 -2.55 25.56 -8.18
C PRO A 240 -1.16 25.09 -8.61
N HIS A 241 -0.12 25.25 -7.80
CA HIS A 241 1.26 24.91 -8.18
C HIS A 241 1.59 23.43 -7.94
N GLN A 242 0.90 22.78 -7.00
CA GLN A 242 1.16 21.39 -6.62
C GLN A 242 0.17 20.38 -7.19
N THR A 243 -0.89 20.86 -7.84
CA THR A 243 -2.03 20.01 -8.23
C THR A 243 -2.32 19.98 -9.73
N THR A 244 -1.49 20.64 -10.56
CA THR A 244 -1.64 20.72 -12.02
C THR A 244 -1.70 19.37 -12.75
N ALA A 245 -1.39 18.27 -12.07
CA ALA A 245 -1.28 16.93 -12.65
C ALA A 245 -2.58 16.10 -12.65
N VAL A 246 -3.70 16.60 -12.11
CA VAL A 246 -4.95 15.82 -12.07
C VAL A 246 -5.88 16.20 -13.24
N PRO A 247 -6.01 15.36 -14.28
CA PRO A 247 -6.85 15.66 -15.44
C PRO A 247 -8.34 15.68 -15.06
N PRO A 248 -9.22 16.27 -15.88
CA PRO A 248 -10.67 16.07 -15.77
C PRO A 248 -11.03 14.59 -15.83
N SER A 249 -12.18 14.24 -15.26
CA SER A 249 -12.76 12.90 -15.22
C SER A 249 -14.24 12.96 -15.59
N ASP A 250 -14.89 11.80 -15.63
CA ASP A 250 -16.30 11.72 -16.00
C ASP A 250 -17.20 12.51 -15.03
N LEU A 251 -16.93 12.41 -13.72
CA LEU A 251 -17.71 13.10 -12.69
C LEU A 251 -17.16 14.50 -12.34
N TYR A 252 -16.00 14.89 -12.87
CA TYR A 252 -15.39 16.20 -12.61
C TYR A 252 -14.82 16.83 -13.88
N SER A 253 -15.60 17.72 -14.49
CA SER A 253 -15.31 18.35 -15.78
C SER A 253 -14.81 19.80 -15.69
N ASP A 254 -14.39 20.26 -14.49
CA ASP A 254 -13.85 21.62 -14.35
C ASP A 254 -12.62 21.79 -15.26
N THR A 255 -12.61 22.88 -16.01
CA THR A 255 -11.58 23.17 -17.02
C THR A 255 -10.25 23.58 -16.40
N LEU A 256 -10.27 23.93 -15.11
CA LEU A 256 -9.08 24.33 -14.39
C LEU A 256 -8.44 23.12 -13.69
N PRO A 257 -7.18 22.79 -14.00
CA PRO A 257 -6.50 21.66 -13.38
C PRO A 257 -6.33 21.91 -11.88
N GLY A 258 -6.25 20.83 -11.11
CA GLY A 258 -5.98 20.91 -9.68
C GLY A 258 -6.89 20.10 -8.79
N LEU A 259 -6.45 19.98 -7.53
CA LEU A 259 -7.27 19.52 -6.43
C LEU A 259 -7.97 20.75 -5.85
N ARG A 260 -9.23 20.93 -6.21
CA ARG A 260 -10.07 22.04 -5.78
C ARG A 260 -11.03 21.61 -4.69
N LYS A 261 -11.61 22.59 -3.99
CA LYS A 261 -12.61 22.34 -2.96
C LYS A 261 -13.80 21.56 -3.50
N GLN A 262 -14.27 21.88 -4.71
CA GLN A 262 -15.37 21.17 -5.37
C GLN A 262 -15.03 19.69 -5.62
N ARG A 263 -13.79 19.40 -6.06
CA ARG A 263 -13.33 18.03 -6.30
C ARG A 263 -13.21 17.23 -5.00
N TRP A 264 -12.71 17.87 -3.96
CA TRP A 264 -12.66 17.30 -2.62
C TRP A 264 -14.06 17.04 -2.03
N ASP A 265 -15.02 17.95 -2.27
CA ASP A 265 -16.42 17.77 -1.87
C ASP A 265 -17.09 16.63 -2.63
N LEU A 266 -16.84 16.51 -3.95
CA LEU A 266 -17.27 15.37 -4.76
C LEU A 266 -16.79 14.04 -4.14
N TRP A 267 -15.50 13.90 -3.83
CA TRP A 267 -14.97 12.68 -3.22
C TRP A 267 -15.65 12.29 -1.92
N LYS A 268 -15.92 13.26 -1.04
CA LYS A 268 -16.66 13.01 0.21
C LYS A 268 -18.08 12.51 -0.07
N GLU A 269 -18.79 13.17 -0.98
CA GLU A 269 -20.16 12.76 -1.37
C GLU A 269 -20.16 11.35 -1.97
N ARG A 270 -19.15 11.02 -2.77
CA ARG A 270 -18.99 9.68 -3.36
C ARG A 270 -18.72 8.62 -2.30
N LEU A 271 -17.87 8.89 -1.32
CA LEU A 271 -17.62 7.96 -0.21
C LEU A 271 -18.89 7.72 0.61
N LEU A 272 -19.69 8.75 0.89
CA LEU A 272 -20.97 8.60 1.56
C LEU A 272 -21.94 7.74 0.73
N TRP A 273 -22.06 8.03 -0.57
CA TRP A 273 -22.89 7.23 -1.48
C TRP A 273 -22.47 5.76 -1.50
N VAL A 274 -21.17 5.46 -1.52
CA VAL A 274 -20.63 4.08 -1.47
C VAL A 274 -21.03 3.39 -0.17
N ALA A 275 -20.95 4.08 0.97
CA ALA A 275 -21.30 3.52 2.27
C ALA A 275 -22.79 3.10 2.36
N GLU A 276 -23.65 3.73 1.56
CA GLU A 276 -25.10 3.47 1.51
C GLU A 276 -25.49 2.37 0.51
N GLN A 277 -24.56 1.82 -0.28
CA GLN A 277 -24.88 0.84 -1.33
C GLN A 277 -25.15 -0.57 -0.77
N GLU A 278 -26.39 -1.04 -0.91
CA GLU A 278 -26.80 -2.36 -0.43
C GLU A 278 -26.03 -3.54 -1.06
N LYS A 279 -25.62 -3.42 -2.33
CA LYS A 279 -24.90 -4.48 -3.06
C LYS A 279 -23.42 -4.63 -2.66
N LEU A 280 -22.89 -3.71 -1.85
CA LEU A 280 -21.51 -3.75 -1.40
C LEU A 280 -21.38 -4.51 -0.07
N ASN A 281 -20.22 -5.15 0.10
CA ASN A 281 -19.91 -5.83 1.35
C ASN A 281 -19.68 -4.81 2.49
N ASP A 282 -19.83 -5.26 3.73
CA ASP A 282 -19.73 -4.38 4.90
C ASP A 282 -18.34 -3.79 5.07
N GLU A 283 -17.29 -4.49 4.62
CA GLU A 283 -15.92 -4.00 4.64
C GLU A 283 -15.75 -2.74 3.78
N THR A 284 -16.21 -2.77 2.51
CA THR A 284 -16.13 -1.63 1.59
C THR A 284 -16.93 -0.45 2.12
N LYS A 285 -18.16 -0.70 2.59
CA LYS A 285 -19.01 0.34 3.18
C LYS A 285 -18.37 0.99 4.41
N THR A 286 -17.81 0.17 5.30
CA THR A 286 -17.12 0.64 6.51
C THR A 286 -15.89 1.47 6.18
N LEU A 287 -15.10 1.05 5.18
CA LEU A 287 -13.94 1.81 4.72
C LEU A 287 -14.37 3.14 4.10
N ALA A 288 -15.42 3.14 3.27
CA ALA A 288 -15.94 4.36 2.66
C ALA A 288 -16.41 5.37 3.72
N ASP A 289 -17.18 4.92 4.72
CA ASP A 289 -17.62 5.76 5.84
C ASP A 289 -16.44 6.33 6.64
N LYS A 290 -15.41 5.51 6.93
CA LYS A 290 -14.16 5.97 7.57
C LYS A 290 -13.45 7.03 6.74
N GLY A 291 -13.38 6.84 5.41
CA GLY A 291 -12.81 7.81 4.49
C GLY A 291 -13.55 9.14 4.52
N HIS A 292 -14.88 9.10 4.42
CA HIS A 292 -15.76 10.27 4.52
C HIS A 292 -15.56 11.03 5.85
N GLU A 293 -15.60 10.32 6.97
CA GLU A 293 -15.42 10.91 8.29
C GLU A 293 -14.02 11.53 8.45
N ARG A 294 -12.97 10.85 7.96
CA ARG A 294 -11.62 11.41 7.99
C ARG A 294 -11.53 12.71 7.20
N MET A 295 -12.10 12.78 6.00
CA MET A 295 -12.11 14.01 5.21
C MET A 295 -12.86 15.15 5.92
N ARG A 296 -13.98 14.85 6.58
CA ARG A 296 -14.72 15.82 7.41
C ARG A 296 -13.86 16.38 8.55
N GLN A 297 -13.11 15.53 9.23
CA GLN A 297 -12.23 15.94 10.33
C GLN A 297 -11.08 16.83 9.83
N LEU A 298 -10.49 16.51 8.69
CA LEU A 298 -9.40 17.29 8.09
C LEU A 298 -9.83 18.73 7.78
N GLU A 299 -11.04 18.91 7.24
CA GLU A 299 -11.60 20.24 6.97
C GLU A 299 -11.83 21.08 8.23
N ILE A 300 -12.27 20.45 9.31
CA ILE A 300 -12.46 21.12 10.60
C ILE A 300 -11.11 21.59 11.14
N ASN A 301 -10.06 20.79 11.00
CA ASN A 301 -8.72 21.11 11.49
C ASN A 301 -8.09 22.25 10.68
N LEU A 302 -8.28 22.29 9.36
CA LEU A 302 -7.80 23.40 8.52
C LEU A 302 -8.44 24.75 8.87
N ARG A 303 -9.69 24.78 9.34
CA ARG A 303 -10.35 26.04 9.73
C ARG A 303 -9.88 26.61 11.07
N LYS A 304 -9.15 25.82 11.86
CA LYS A 304 -8.64 26.23 13.18
C LYS A 304 -7.26 26.88 13.12
N HIS A 305 -6.60 26.82 11.97
CA HIS A 305 -5.28 27.37 11.70
C HIS A 305 -5.36 28.45 10.62
#